data_AF-A0A7Z1I7K6-F1
#
_entry.id   AF-A0A7Z1I7K6-F1
#
_cell.length_a   1.000
_cell.length_b   1.000
_cell.length_c   1.000
_cell.angle_alpha   90.00
_cell.angle_beta   90.00
_cell.angle_gamma   90.00
#
_symmetry.space_group_name_H-M   'P 1'
#
loop_
_entity.id
_entity.type
_entity.pdbx_description
1 polymer ?
#
loop_
_entity_poly.entity_id
_entity_poly.type
_entity_poly.pdbx_seq_one_letter_code
_entity_poly.pdbx_strand_id
1 'polypeptide(L)'
;ADEVLPPEPPAYRVLTGVVDGFGRTLAFHRAAEGDVAGAVTGVTDGAGRCFHLALSTQAQRAEAFRKQRASSLSSPAGPRSVSSSQVFPDTLPAGTEYGADNGIRLEAVWLTHDPAYPDEQPTAPLARYTYTASGELRAVYDRSGTQVRGFTYDAEHAGRMVAHHYA
;
A
#
# COMPACT_ATOMS: atom_id res chain seq x y z
N ALA A 1 -30.84 -11.63 -5.29
CA ALA A 1 -30.74 -11.37 -6.73
C ALA A 1 -29.27 -11.50 -7.08
N ASP A 2 -28.92 -12.23 -8.13
CA ASP A 2 -27.54 -12.27 -8.62
C ASP A 2 -27.25 -10.88 -9.20
N GLU A 3 -26.44 -10.10 -8.49
CA GLU A 3 -26.06 -8.76 -8.90
C GLU A 3 -25.05 -8.89 -10.05
N VAL A 4 -25.56 -8.88 -11.28
CA VAL A 4 -24.74 -8.98 -12.49
C VAL A 4 -23.83 -7.74 -12.55
N LEU A 5 -22.54 -7.96 -12.39
CA LEU A 5 -21.54 -6.91 -12.56
C LEU A 5 -21.62 -6.33 -13.98
N PRO A 6 -21.48 -5.01 -14.15
CA PRO A 6 -21.42 -4.42 -15.47
C PRO A 6 -20.22 -4.98 -16.24
N PRO A 7 -20.29 -5.04 -17.59
CA PRO A 7 -19.18 -5.50 -18.41
C PRO A 7 -17.92 -4.65 -18.13
N GLU A 8 -16.76 -5.30 -18.09
CA GLU A 8 -15.50 -4.61 -17.89
C GLU A 8 -15.29 -3.54 -18.97
N PRO A 9 -14.78 -2.36 -18.60
CA PRO A 9 -14.50 -1.31 -19.57
C PRO A 9 -13.41 -1.78 -20.54
N PRO A 10 -13.43 -1.32 -21.81
CA PRO A 10 -12.34 -1.58 -22.74
C PRO A 10 -10.97 -1.22 -22.16
N ALA A 11 -9.93 -1.98 -22.50
CA ALA A 11 -8.58 -1.84 -21.91
C ALA A 11 -7.94 -0.44 -22.04
N TYR A 12 -8.42 0.39 -22.97
CA TYR A 12 -7.95 1.78 -23.15
C TYR A 12 -8.66 2.79 -22.22
N ARG A 13 -9.73 2.37 -21.53
CA ARG A 13 -10.46 3.22 -20.59
C ARG A 13 -9.89 3.03 -19.20
N VAL A 14 -9.56 4.15 -18.58
CA VAL A 14 -8.99 4.19 -17.24
C VAL A 14 -10.04 4.75 -16.28
N LEU A 15 -10.19 4.12 -15.12
CA LEU A 15 -11.04 4.64 -14.05
C LEU A 15 -10.45 5.93 -13.50
N THR A 16 -11.13 7.06 -13.74
CA THR A 16 -10.74 8.40 -13.29
C THR A 16 -11.55 8.90 -12.10
N GLY A 17 -12.63 8.21 -11.73
CA GLY A 17 -13.39 8.54 -10.53
C GLY A 17 -14.57 7.61 -10.29
N VAL A 18 -15.14 7.70 -9.09
CA VAL A 18 -16.33 6.97 -8.66
C VAL A 18 -17.30 7.95 -8.02
N VAL A 19 -18.59 7.73 -8.27
CA VAL A 19 -19.69 8.44 -7.60
C VAL A 19 -20.60 7.38 -7.00
N ASP A 20 -20.89 7.49 -5.71
CA ASP A 20 -21.84 6.58 -5.06
C ASP A 20 -23.30 7.04 -5.19
N GLY A 21 -24.24 6.21 -4.73
CA GLY A 21 -25.68 6.52 -4.81
C GLY A 21 -26.12 7.74 -3.98
N PHE A 22 -25.26 8.28 -3.12
CA PHE A 22 -25.51 9.48 -2.34
C PHE A 22 -24.86 10.73 -2.97
N GLY A 23 -24.22 10.60 -4.14
CA GLY A 23 -23.55 11.70 -4.82
C GLY A 23 -22.17 12.03 -4.26
N ARG A 24 -21.58 11.20 -3.39
CA ARG A 24 -20.20 11.40 -2.94
C ARG A 24 -19.25 10.98 -4.06
N THR A 25 -18.31 11.86 -4.38
CA THR A 25 -17.38 11.68 -5.50
C THR A 25 -15.97 11.41 -5.00
N LEU A 26 -15.24 10.55 -5.72
CA LEU A 26 -13.79 10.43 -5.65
C LEU A 26 -13.24 10.61 -7.07
N ALA A 27 -12.33 11.56 -7.26
CA ALA A 27 -11.55 11.73 -8.47
C ALA A 27 -10.15 11.15 -8.27
N PHE A 28 -9.70 10.29 -9.18
CA PHE A 28 -8.41 9.60 -9.10
C PHE A 28 -7.36 10.26 -9.99
N HIS A 29 -6.19 10.50 -9.40
CA HIS A 29 -5.01 11.02 -10.07
C HIS A 29 -3.98 9.91 -10.20
N ARG A 30 -3.39 9.77 -11.39
CA ARG A 30 -2.47 8.68 -11.70
C ARG A 30 -1.09 9.21 -12.05
N ALA A 31 -0.07 8.43 -11.71
CA ALA A 31 1.28 8.73 -12.17
C ALA A 31 1.36 8.62 -13.69
N ALA A 32 1.89 9.64 -14.35
CA ALA A 32 2.07 9.64 -15.80
C ALA A 32 3.26 8.76 -16.22
N GLU A 33 4.33 8.73 -15.40
CA GLU A 33 5.62 8.12 -15.73
C GLU A 33 6.26 7.45 -14.50
N GLY A 34 7.37 6.75 -14.73
CA GLY A 34 8.15 6.06 -13.71
C GLY A 34 7.64 4.66 -13.37
N ASP A 35 8.24 4.04 -12.35
CA ASP A 35 7.98 2.64 -11.98
C ASP A 35 6.54 2.37 -11.52
N VAL A 36 5.77 3.41 -11.22
CA VAL A 36 4.36 3.35 -10.81
C VAL A 36 3.42 3.97 -11.84
N ALA A 37 3.86 4.16 -13.08
CA ALA A 37 3.05 4.73 -14.15
C ALA A 37 1.69 4.02 -14.26
N GLY A 38 0.62 4.81 -14.39
CA GLY A 38 -0.76 4.34 -14.42
C GLY A 38 -1.36 3.99 -13.05
N ALA A 39 -0.57 3.85 -11.98
CA ALA A 39 -1.11 3.62 -10.64
C ALA A 39 -1.74 4.90 -10.07
N VAL A 40 -2.75 4.75 -9.21
CA VAL A 40 -3.40 5.87 -8.52
C VAL A 40 -2.46 6.38 -7.42
N THR A 41 -2.01 7.62 -7.55
CA THR A 41 -1.09 8.30 -6.60
C THR A 41 -1.74 9.46 -5.87
N GLY A 42 -2.98 9.81 -6.25
CA GLY A 42 -3.76 10.81 -5.53
C GLY A 42 -5.26 10.61 -5.68
N VAL A 43 -5.99 11.15 -4.72
CA VAL A 43 -7.46 11.15 -4.71
C VAL A 43 -7.95 12.53 -4.31
N THR A 44 -8.96 13.07 -4.99
CA THR A 44 -9.70 14.24 -4.55
C THR A 44 -11.13 13.82 -4.24
N ASP A 45 -11.61 14.10 -3.03
CA ASP A 45 -13.00 13.80 -2.68
C ASP A 45 -13.96 14.93 -3.08
N GLY A 46 -15.26 14.70 -2.94
CA GLY A 46 -16.30 15.69 -3.27
C GLY A 46 -16.31 16.94 -2.38
N ALA A 47 -15.59 16.93 -1.26
CA ALA A 47 -15.38 18.12 -0.43
C ALA A 47 -14.15 18.93 -0.89
N GLY A 48 -13.41 18.46 -1.90
CA GLY A 48 -12.20 19.10 -2.40
C GLY A 48 -10.95 18.74 -1.60
N ARG A 49 -11.00 17.79 -0.66
CA ARG A 49 -9.81 17.33 0.06
C ARG A 49 -8.95 16.51 -0.87
N CYS A 50 -7.64 16.79 -0.89
CA CYS A 50 -6.68 16.05 -1.69
C CYS A 50 -5.87 15.10 -0.82
N PHE A 51 -5.74 13.88 -1.30
CA PHE A 51 -4.97 12.83 -0.67
C PHE A 51 -3.83 12.41 -1.59
N HIS A 52 -2.64 12.21 -1.02
CA HIS A 52 -1.52 11.60 -1.71
C HIS A 52 -1.33 10.16 -1.22
N LEU A 53 -1.24 9.23 -2.17
CA LEU A 53 -0.99 7.81 -1.94
C LEU A 53 0.49 7.55 -2.23
N ALA A 54 1.27 7.38 -1.17
CA ALA A 54 2.68 7.03 -1.29
C ALA A 54 2.78 5.56 -1.68
N LEU A 55 3.36 5.28 -2.85
CA LEU A 55 3.51 3.93 -3.37
C LEU A 55 4.98 3.50 -3.35
N SER A 56 5.22 2.20 -3.17
CA SER A 56 6.54 1.61 -3.35
C SER A 56 6.52 0.37 -4.23
N THR A 57 7.63 0.13 -4.92
CA THR A 57 7.87 -1.10 -5.68
C THR A 57 8.52 -2.17 -4.80
N GLN A 58 8.43 -3.43 -5.23
CA GLN A 58 9.11 -4.53 -4.53
C GLN A 58 10.63 -4.31 -4.45
N ALA A 59 11.25 -3.83 -5.53
CA ALA A 59 12.67 -3.53 -5.59
C ALA A 59 13.06 -2.42 -4.58
N GLN A 60 12.25 -1.36 -4.47
CA GLN A 60 12.48 -0.29 -3.48
C GLN A 60 12.40 -0.83 -2.05
N ARG A 61 11.41 -1.68 -1.74
CA ARG A 61 11.30 -2.32 -0.41
C ARG A 61 12.47 -3.26 -0.12
N ALA A 62 12.91 -4.04 -1.11
CA ALA A 62 14.08 -4.91 -0.98
C ALA A 62 15.36 -4.10 -0.73
N GLU A 63 15.54 -2.97 -1.41
CA GLU A 63 16.65 -2.06 -1.17
C GLU A 63 16.60 -1.43 0.22
N ALA A 64 15.42 -0.97 0.67
CA ALA A 64 15.24 -0.43 2.01
C ALA A 64 15.60 -1.46 3.09
N PHE A 65 15.16 -2.72 2.91
CA PHE A 65 15.52 -3.83 3.79
C PHE A 65 17.04 -4.07 3.83
N ARG A 66 17.71 -4.06 2.66
CA ARG A 66 19.17 -4.19 2.56
C ARG A 66 19.89 -3.05 3.29
N LYS A 67 19.45 -1.80 3.12
CA LYS A 67 20.01 -0.62 3.81
C LYS A 67 19.86 -0.73 5.32
N GLN A 68 18.66 -1.10 5.81
CA GLN A 68 18.40 -1.31 7.23
C GLN A 68 19.33 -2.39 7.80
N ARG A 69 19.45 -3.53 7.13
CA ARG A 69 20.35 -4.61 7.55
C ARG A 69 21.81 -4.17 7.62
N ALA A 70 22.30 -3.43 6.63
CA ALA A 70 23.67 -2.90 6.62
C ALA A 70 23.92 -1.92 7.78
N SER A 71 22.94 -1.08 8.12
CA SER A 71 23.03 -0.16 9.26
C SER A 71 23.06 -0.91 10.60
N SER A 72 22.27 -1.97 10.76
CA SER A 72 22.27 -2.81 11.97
C SER A 72 23.60 -3.57 12.15
N LEU A 73 24.22 -4.02 11.06
CA LEU A 73 25.52 -4.71 11.08
C LEU A 73 26.70 -3.78 11.37
N SER A 74 26.56 -2.48 11.10
CA SER A 74 27.57 -1.45 11.39
C SER A 74 27.51 -0.90 12.82
N SER A 75 26.56 -1.35 13.65
CA SER A 75 26.41 -0.89 15.04
C SER A 75 27.36 -1.65 16.01
N PRO A 76 28.17 -0.98 16.87
CA PRO A 76 29.28 -1.63 17.57
C PRO A 76 28.97 -2.54 18.78
N ALA A 77 27.72 -2.78 19.18
CA ALA A 77 27.44 -3.57 20.40
C ALA A 77 26.07 -4.26 20.38
N GLY A 78 26.07 -5.60 20.37
CA GLY A 78 24.90 -6.44 20.64
C GLY A 78 25.12 -7.89 20.19
N PRO A 79 24.63 -8.91 20.94
CA PRO A 79 24.83 -10.31 20.56
C PRO A 79 24.21 -10.56 19.18
N ARG A 80 24.99 -11.18 18.28
CA ARG A 80 24.58 -11.49 16.91
C ARG A 80 23.32 -12.36 16.94
N SER A 81 22.18 -11.78 16.59
CA SER A 81 20.96 -12.56 16.40
C SER A 81 21.10 -13.41 15.14
N VAL A 82 21.20 -14.73 15.34
CA VAL A 82 21.41 -15.76 14.31
C VAL A 82 20.24 -15.93 13.34
N SER A 83 19.17 -15.12 13.44
CA SER A 83 18.08 -15.13 12.46
C SER A 83 18.33 -14.20 11.26
N SER A 84 19.54 -14.27 10.68
CA SER A 84 19.99 -13.41 9.58
C SER A 84 19.68 -13.99 8.18
N SER A 85 18.76 -14.96 8.07
CA SER A 85 18.47 -15.68 6.82
C SER A 85 17.32 -15.08 6.00
N GLN A 86 16.61 -14.07 6.50
CA GLN A 86 15.43 -13.58 5.79
C GLN A 86 15.87 -12.68 4.63
N VAL A 87 15.71 -13.20 3.41
CA VAL A 87 15.93 -12.49 2.16
C VAL A 87 14.65 -11.75 1.82
N PHE A 88 14.77 -10.46 1.50
CA PHE A 88 13.67 -9.68 0.90
C PHE A 88 13.93 -9.63 -0.61
N PRO A 89 13.12 -10.33 -1.43
CA PRO A 89 13.40 -10.48 -2.86
C PRO A 89 13.11 -9.18 -3.61
N ASP A 90 13.91 -8.85 -4.63
CA ASP A 90 13.69 -7.65 -5.46
C ASP A 90 12.46 -7.78 -6.38
N THR A 91 12.00 -9.01 -6.66
CA THR A 91 10.82 -9.31 -7.47
C THR A 91 9.87 -10.27 -6.75
N LEU A 92 8.57 -10.19 -7.07
CA LEU A 92 7.57 -11.14 -6.60
C LEU A 92 7.44 -12.32 -7.58
N PRO A 93 6.93 -13.48 -7.14
CA PRO A 93 6.56 -14.57 -8.04
C PRO A 93 5.62 -14.08 -9.14
N ALA A 94 5.69 -14.71 -10.32
CA ALA A 94 4.96 -14.26 -11.51
C ALA A 94 3.42 -14.27 -11.37
N GLY A 95 2.88 -14.90 -10.32
CA GLY A 95 1.47 -14.80 -9.95
C GLY A 95 1.12 -15.61 -8.71
N THR A 96 -0.07 -15.34 -8.19
CA THR A 96 -0.77 -16.17 -7.20
C THR A 96 -1.97 -16.85 -7.88
N GLU A 97 -2.74 -17.66 -7.14
CA GLU A 97 -4.05 -18.13 -7.63
C GLU A 97 -5.03 -16.98 -7.94
N TYR A 98 -4.73 -15.76 -7.49
CA TYR A 98 -5.52 -14.54 -7.70
C TYR A 98 -4.99 -13.66 -8.85
N GLY A 99 -4.01 -14.14 -9.62
CA GLY A 99 -3.46 -13.44 -10.80
C GLY A 99 -2.06 -12.86 -10.58
N ALA A 100 -1.60 -12.14 -11.60
CA ALA A 100 -0.27 -11.52 -11.62
C ALA A 100 -0.19 -10.31 -10.69
N ASP A 101 0.93 -10.19 -9.99
CA ASP A 101 1.20 -9.10 -9.05
C ASP A 101 2.28 -8.17 -9.60
N ASN A 102 1.98 -6.87 -9.69
CA ASN A 102 2.91 -5.86 -10.19
C ASN A 102 3.95 -5.40 -9.15
N GLY A 103 3.86 -5.88 -7.91
CA GLY A 103 4.78 -5.55 -6.82
C GLY A 103 4.64 -4.14 -6.27
N ILE A 104 3.68 -3.35 -6.73
CA ILE A 104 3.40 -1.99 -6.24
C ILE A 104 2.52 -2.09 -5.00
N ARG A 105 2.86 -1.36 -3.94
CA ARG A 105 2.11 -1.31 -2.68
C ARG A 105 1.91 0.10 -2.20
N LEU A 106 0.79 0.33 -1.52
CA LEU A 106 0.50 1.58 -0.81
C LEU A 106 1.24 1.57 0.52
N GLU A 107 2.17 2.49 0.77
CA GLU A 107 2.90 2.60 2.04
C GLU A 107 2.22 3.55 3.01
N ALA A 108 1.67 4.65 2.52
CA ALA A 108 1.05 5.66 3.34
C ALA A 108 -0.01 6.46 2.58
N VAL A 109 -0.99 6.96 3.33
CA VAL A 109 -1.98 7.93 2.83
C VAL A 109 -1.78 9.25 3.55
N TRP A 110 -1.58 10.31 2.79
CA TRP A 110 -1.41 11.67 3.30
C TRP A 110 -2.62 12.51 2.92
N LEU A 111 -3.12 13.32 3.85
CA LEU A 111 -3.93 14.47 3.49
C LEU A 111 -2.96 15.57 3.06
N THR A 112 -3.12 16.12 1.86
CA THR A 112 -2.24 17.17 1.31
C THR A 112 -2.95 18.50 1.08
N HIS A 113 -4.29 18.50 1.11
CA HIS A 113 -5.09 19.71 1.08
C HIS A 113 -6.43 19.46 1.76
N ASP A 114 -6.85 20.38 2.64
CA ASP A 114 -8.20 20.41 3.22
C ASP A 114 -8.79 21.81 3.09
N PRO A 115 -9.84 22.01 2.26
CA PRO A 115 -10.48 23.32 2.10
C PRO A 115 -11.12 23.87 3.38
N ALA A 116 -11.54 23.01 4.31
CA ALA A 116 -12.17 23.43 5.56
C ALA A 116 -11.12 23.91 6.58
N TYR A 117 -9.90 23.39 6.49
CA TYR A 117 -8.79 23.68 7.41
C TYR A 117 -7.47 23.86 6.63
N PRO A 118 -7.34 24.93 5.84
CA PRO A 118 -6.23 25.10 4.90
C PRO A 118 -4.85 25.22 5.58
N ASP A 119 -4.83 25.65 6.84
CA ASP A 119 -3.60 25.86 7.61
C ASP A 119 -3.26 24.68 8.55
N GLU A 120 -4.11 23.65 8.65
CA GLU A 120 -3.95 22.54 9.59
C GLU A 120 -3.49 21.24 8.91
N GLN A 121 -2.48 21.33 8.05
CA GLN A 121 -1.97 20.15 7.34
C GLN A 121 -1.33 19.14 8.32
N PRO A 122 -1.71 17.85 8.29
CA PRO A 122 -1.10 16.84 9.17
C PRO A 122 0.40 16.68 8.90
N THR A 123 1.20 16.63 9.97
CA THR A 123 2.65 16.35 9.89
C THR A 123 2.99 14.87 9.76
N ALA A 124 1.98 14.00 9.88
CA ALA A 124 2.08 12.55 9.76
C ALA A 124 1.00 12.03 8.81
N PRO A 125 1.23 10.88 8.14
CA PRO A 125 0.21 10.27 7.29
C PRO A 125 -1.00 9.82 8.12
N LEU A 126 -2.16 9.81 7.48
CA LEU A 126 -3.42 9.34 8.06
C LEU A 126 -3.38 7.85 8.38
N ALA A 127 -2.72 7.07 7.52
CA ALA A 127 -2.52 5.65 7.68
C ALA A 127 -1.17 5.22 7.08
N ARG A 128 -0.56 4.20 7.68
CA ARG A 128 0.63 3.51 7.15
C ARG A 128 0.38 2.03 7.01
N TYR A 129 1.00 1.41 6.02
CA TYR A 129 0.83 0.00 5.68
C TYR A 129 2.19 -0.67 5.61
N THR A 130 2.28 -1.88 6.14
CA THR A 130 3.49 -2.70 6.04
C THR A 130 3.21 -4.02 5.37
N TYR A 131 4.22 -4.58 4.72
CA TYR A 131 4.09 -5.76 3.90
C TYR A 131 5.13 -6.82 4.29
N THR A 132 4.80 -8.08 4.02
CA THR A 132 5.75 -9.19 4.11
C THR A 132 6.72 -9.16 2.92
N ALA A 133 7.76 -10.01 2.97
CA ALA A 133 8.69 -10.17 1.85
C ALA A 133 8.01 -10.74 0.57
N SER A 134 6.95 -11.52 0.76
CA SER A 134 6.05 -12.02 -0.30
C SER A 134 5.09 -10.95 -0.84
N GLY A 135 5.11 -9.73 -0.29
CA GLY A 135 4.25 -8.63 -0.73
C GLY A 135 2.85 -8.64 -0.14
N GLU A 136 2.56 -9.49 0.85
CA GLU A 136 1.24 -9.55 1.50
C GLU A 136 1.10 -8.43 2.54
N LEU A 137 -0.09 -7.83 2.66
CA LEU A 137 -0.33 -6.77 3.64
C LEU A 137 -0.26 -7.34 5.05
N ARG A 138 0.68 -6.88 5.86
CA ARG A 138 0.94 -7.38 7.21
C ARG A 138 0.16 -6.63 8.28
N ALA A 139 0.22 -5.30 8.24
CA ALA A 139 -0.41 -4.46 9.26
C ALA A 139 -0.79 -3.08 8.71
N VAL A 140 -1.81 -2.47 9.33
CA VAL A 140 -2.20 -1.06 9.15
C VAL A 140 -2.00 -0.32 10.45
N TYR A 141 -1.41 0.86 10.36
CA TYR A 141 -1.18 1.77 11.48
C TYR A 141 -1.97 3.06 11.28
N ASP A 142 -2.53 3.59 12.35
CA ASP A 142 -3.19 4.89 12.33
C ASP A 142 -2.19 6.06 12.35
N ARG A 143 -2.72 7.29 12.39
CA ARG A 143 -1.93 8.53 12.46
C ARG A 143 -0.97 8.61 13.64
N SER A 144 -1.29 7.96 14.76
CA SER A 144 -0.42 7.91 15.95
C SER A 144 0.72 6.89 15.80
N GLY A 145 0.61 6.00 14.81
CA GLY A 145 1.52 4.87 14.64
C GLY A 145 1.14 3.65 15.46
N THR A 146 -0.05 3.64 16.06
CA THR A 146 -0.62 2.44 16.68
C THR A 146 -1.07 1.49 15.58
N GLN A 147 -0.70 0.22 15.70
CA GLN A 147 -1.26 -0.82 14.84
C GLN A 147 -2.75 -0.92 15.12
N VAL A 148 -3.59 -0.77 14.10
CA VAL A 148 -5.06 -0.86 14.21
C VAL A 148 -5.62 -2.11 13.56
N ARG A 149 -4.84 -2.75 12.69
CA ARG A 149 -5.22 -4.01 12.05
C ARG A 149 -3.99 -4.86 11.71
N GLY A 150 -4.09 -6.16 11.94
CA GLY A 150 -3.10 -7.16 11.52
C GLY A 150 -3.74 -8.25 10.68
N PHE A 151 -2.95 -8.86 9.80
CA PHE A 151 -3.39 -9.90 8.87
C PHE A 151 -2.49 -11.13 8.92
N THR A 152 -3.08 -12.29 8.67
CA THR A 152 -2.39 -13.59 8.64
C THR A 152 -2.74 -14.31 7.35
N TYR A 153 -1.73 -14.92 6.73
CA TYR A 153 -1.84 -15.61 5.45
C TYR A 153 -1.47 -17.09 5.61
N ASP A 154 -2.02 -17.90 4.72
CA ASP A 154 -1.67 -19.29 4.55
C ASP A 154 -0.21 -19.39 4.08
N ALA A 155 0.59 -20.22 4.76
CA ALA A 155 2.01 -20.37 4.46
C ALA A 155 2.25 -21.17 3.16
N GLU A 156 1.30 -22.00 2.74
CA GLU A 156 1.39 -22.85 1.56
C GLU A 156 0.73 -22.20 0.33
N HIS A 157 -0.25 -21.31 0.56
CA HIS A 157 -1.03 -20.66 -0.49
C HIS A 157 -0.81 -19.14 -0.49
N ALA A 158 0.20 -18.69 -1.25
CA ALA A 158 0.55 -17.27 -1.36
C ALA A 158 -0.67 -16.42 -1.76
N GLY A 159 -0.90 -15.35 -0.99
CA GLY A 159 -2.03 -14.42 -1.19
C GLY A 159 -3.34 -14.85 -0.50
N ARG A 160 -3.45 -16.08 0.02
CA ARG A 160 -4.64 -16.53 0.75
C ARG A 160 -4.62 -16.02 2.19
N MET A 161 -5.40 -14.98 2.46
CA MET A 161 -5.60 -14.46 3.82
C MET A 161 -6.48 -15.43 4.64
N VAL A 162 -6.00 -15.85 5.82
CA VAL A 162 -6.70 -16.79 6.72
C VAL A 162 -7.24 -16.15 7.99
N ALA A 163 -6.71 -14.99 8.38
CA ALA A 163 -7.24 -14.23 9.50
C ALA A 163 -6.92 -12.74 9.38
N HIS A 164 -7.73 -11.93 10.06
CA HIS A 164 -7.40 -10.55 10.38
C HIS A 164 -7.86 -10.26 11.81
N HIS A 165 -7.20 -9.33 12.49
CA HIS A 165 -7.56 -8.92 13.84
C HIS A 165 -7.41 -7.41 14.00
N TYR A 166 -8.21 -6.86 14.91
CA TYR A 166 -7.98 -5.53 15.47
C TYR A 166 -6.95 -5.64 16.59
N ALA A 167 -6.26 -4.53 16.88
CA ALA A 167 -5.39 -4.46 18.05
C ALA A 167 -6.18 -4.46 19.35
#